data_AF-A0A6C0B5H5-F1
#
_entry.id   AF-A0A6C0B5H5-F1
#
_cell.length_a   1.000
_cell.length_b   1.000
_cell.length_c   1.000
_cell.angle_alpha   90.00
_cell.angle_beta   90.00
_cell.angle_gamma   90.00
#
_symmetry.space_group_name_H-M   'P 1'
#
loop_
_entity.id
_entity.type
_entity.pdbx_description
1 polymer ?
#
loop_
_entity_poly.entity_id
_entity_poly.type
_entity_poly.pdbx_seq_one_letter_code
_entity_poly.pdbx_strand_id
1 'polypeptide(L)'
;MPHVYVLELAEGHYFIGRCEDSEDINEKIDDHLLGKTRDPHTDRYPVKRVDKIIRDVSPEGEIQCYTQYFQMYGMLNIHTDLNCYRCGRPGHYKKTCRTRWHRNDFEIEDDVDV
;
A
#
# COMPACT_ATOMS: atom_id res chain seq x y z
N MET A 1 4.23 -12.18 -7.96
CA MET A 1 3.14 -11.15 -7.97
C MET A 1 3.02 -10.62 -6.55
N PRO A 2 2.78 -9.32 -6.33
CA PRO A 2 2.74 -8.77 -4.98
C PRO A 2 1.57 -9.31 -4.15
N HIS A 3 1.73 -9.28 -2.83
CA HIS A 3 0.69 -9.55 -1.86
C HIS A 3 0.28 -8.23 -1.18
N VAL A 4 -0.99 -8.13 -0.80
CA VAL A 4 -1.53 -6.98 -0.07
C VAL A 4 -2.10 -7.48 1.25
N TYR A 5 -1.85 -6.76 2.33
CA TYR A 5 -2.45 -7.03 3.64
C TYR A 5 -3.10 -5.77 4.21
N VAL A 6 -4.15 -5.97 4.99
CA VAL A 6 -4.88 -4.90 5.67
C VAL A 6 -4.91 -5.21 7.15
N LEU A 7 -4.46 -4.25 7.95
CA LEU A 7 -4.47 -4.31 9.41
C LEU A 7 -5.53 -3.34 9.93
N GLU A 8 -6.36 -3.82 10.87
CA GLU A 8 -7.21 -2.93 11.68
C GLU A 8 -6.35 -2.39 12.83
N LEU A 9 -6.30 -1.07 12.95
CA LEU A 9 -5.57 -0.37 13.99
C LEU A 9 -6.52 0.16 15.07
N ALA A 10 -5.94 0.67 16.15
CA ALA A 10 -6.67 1.42 17.17
C ALA A 10 -7.41 2.64 16.59
N GLU A 11 -8.43 3.11 17.31
CA GLU A 11 -9.21 4.32 16.98
C GLU A 11 -9.94 4.28 15.63
N GLY A 12 -10.14 3.08 15.05
CA GLY A 12 -10.86 2.92 13.79
C GLY A 12 -10.02 3.22 12.54
N HIS A 13 -8.70 3.28 12.69
CA HIS A 13 -7.77 3.39 11.58
C HIS A 13 -7.48 2.03 10.95
N TYR A 14 -7.03 2.04 9.70
CA TYR A 14 -6.57 0.87 8.97
C TYR A 14 -5.25 1.16 8.28
N PHE A 15 -4.40 0.14 8.18
CA PHE A 15 -3.16 0.18 7.40
C PHE A 15 -3.24 -0.82 6.25
N ILE A 16 -2.93 -0.37 5.05
CA ILE A 16 -2.85 -1.20 3.85
C ILE A 16 -1.38 -1.33 3.46
N GLY A 17 -0.84 -2.53 3.61
CA GLY A 17 0.56 -2.82 3.34
C GLY A 17 0.76 -3.60 2.05
N ARG A 18 1.88 -3.36 1.37
CA ARG A 18 2.33 -4.17 0.22
C ARG A 18 3.53 -5.04 0.56
N CYS A 19 3.54 -6.24 0.01
CA CYS A 19 4.62 -7.20 0.10
C CYS A 19 4.98 -7.66 -1.32
N GLU A 20 6.25 -7.57 -1.71
CA GLU A 20 6.74 -8.20 -2.94
C GLU A 20 6.73 -9.73 -2.79
N ASP A 21 6.87 -10.44 -3.90
CA ASP A 21 6.94 -11.90 -3.91
C ASP A 21 8.24 -12.48 -3.34
N SER A 22 9.31 -11.68 -3.32
CA SER A 22 10.56 -12.05 -2.66
C SER A 22 10.55 -11.86 -1.13
N GLU A 23 9.46 -11.31 -0.58
CA GLU A 23 9.31 -11.03 0.86
C GLU A 23 8.33 -12.02 1.51
N ASP A 24 8.49 -12.29 2.81
CA ASP A 24 7.51 -13.07 3.58
C ASP A 24 6.45 -12.14 4.18
N ILE A 25 5.22 -12.27 3.69
CA ILE A 25 4.08 -11.50 4.19
C ILE A 25 3.81 -11.71 5.68
N ASN A 26 4.04 -12.92 6.21
CA ASN A 26 3.81 -13.19 7.62
C ASN A 26 4.85 -12.46 8.47
N GLU A 27 6.12 -12.44 8.06
CA GLU A 27 7.17 -11.70 8.76
C GLU A 27 6.85 -10.21 8.81
N LYS A 28 6.40 -9.62 7.70
CA LYS A 28 5.99 -8.20 7.67
C LYS A 28 4.81 -7.91 8.61
N ILE A 29 3.79 -8.76 8.58
CA ILE A 29 2.63 -8.64 9.47
C ILE A 29 3.07 -8.79 10.94
N ASP A 30 3.89 -9.78 11.25
CA ASP A 30 4.41 -10.04 12.58
C ASP A 30 5.25 -8.86 13.09
N ASP A 31 6.05 -8.25 12.23
CA ASP A 31 6.81 -7.05 12.61
C ASP A 31 5.89 -5.88 12.98
N HIS A 32 4.76 -5.69 12.28
CA HIS A 32 3.74 -4.71 12.66
C HIS A 32 3.04 -5.06 13.99
N LEU A 33 2.71 -6.34 14.20
CA LEU A 33 2.07 -6.81 15.43
C LEU A 33 3.00 -6.71 16.65
N LEU A 34 4.29 -6.96 16.45
CA LEU A 34 5.33 -6.93 17.49
C LEU A 34 5.92 -5.53 17.71
N GLY A 35 5.51 -4.53 16.93
CA GLY A 35 6.05 -3.16 17.02
C GLY A 35 7.54 -3.08 16.64
N LYS A 36 8.00 -3.96 15.75
CA LYS A 36 9.39 -3.99 15.26
C LYS A 36 9.61 -3.07 14.07
N THR A 37 8.55 -2.77 13.32
CA THR A 37 8.61 -1.79 12.22
C THR A 37 8.73 -0.38 12.78
N ARG A 38 9.21 0.55 11.94
CA ARG A 38 9.22 2.00 12.23
C ARG A 38 8.20 2.75 11.37
N ASP A 39 7.11 2.07 11.01
CA ASP A 39 6.01 2.71 10.29
C ASP A 39 5.28 3.67 11.23
N PRO A 40 5.23 4.98 10.90
CA PRO A 40 4.68 6.00 11.81
C PRO A 40 3.19 5.81 12.09
N HIS A 41 2.47 5.08 11.23
CA HIS A 41 1.04 4.85 11.40
C HIS A 41 0.79 3.71 12.38
N THR A 42 1.52 2.59 12.26
CA THR A 42 1.41 1.48 13.22
C THR A 42 2.07 1.75 14.57
N ASP A 43 3.05 2.67 14.62
CA ASP A 43 3.60 3.18 15.87
C ASP A 43 2.59 4.04 16.64
N ARG A 44 1.84 4.88 15.91
CA ARG A 44 0.82 5.78 16.49
C ARG A 44 -0.46 5.04 16.86
N TYR A 45 -0.90 4.13 16.00
CA TYR A 45 -2.14 3.36 16.16
C TYR A 45 -1.79 1.87 16.19
N PRO A 46 -1.70 1.27 17.40
CA PRO A 46 -1.34 -0.14 17.53
C PRO A 46 -2.29 -1.05 16.74
N VAL A 47 -1.73 -2.13 16.19
CA VAL A 47 -2.50 -3.12 15.43
C VAL A 47 -3.41 -3.90 16.38
N LYS A 48 -4.70 -3.96 16.05
CA LYS A 48 -5.70 -4.78 16.77
C LYS A 48 -5.80 -6.18 16.21
N ARG A 49 -5.82 -6.30 14.87
CA ARG A 49 -5.89 -7.58 14.16
C ARG A 49 -5.52 -7.42 12.68
N VAL A 50 -5.22 -8.54 12.06
CA VAL A 50 -5.20 -8.66 10.61
C VAL A 50 -6.65 -8.72 10.11
N ASP A 51 -7.04 -7.76 9.28
CA ASP A 51 -8.39 -7.69 8.70
C ASP A 51 -8.47 -8.47 7.38
N LYS A 52 -7.44 -8.36 6.54
CA LYS A 52 -7.40 -9.07 5.25
C LYS A 52 -5.99 -9.38 4.79
N ILE A 53 -5.84 -10.53 4.13
CA ILE A 53 -4.62 -10.89 3.37
C ILE A 53 -5.07 -11.31 1.96
N ILE A 54 -4.48 -10.70 0.94
CA ILE A 54 -4.72 -11.01 -0.46
C ILE A 54 -3.38 -11.37 -1.08
N ARG A 55 -3.25 -12.61 -1.56
CA ARG A 55 -2.02 -13.09 -2.20
C ARG A 55 -2.12 -13.02 -3.72
N ASP A 56 -0.97 -12.91 -4.39
CA ASP A 56 -0.85 -12.94 -5.85
C ASP A 56 -1.77 -11.91 -6.52
N VAL A 57 -1.74 -10.69 -5.99
CA VAL A 57 -2.59 -9.58 -6.40
C VAL A 57 -2.10 -9.05 -7.74
N SER A 58 -3.02 -8.87 -8.69
CA SER A 58 -2.72 -8.18 -9.93
C SER A 58 -2.46 -6.70 -9.68
N PRO A 59 -1.74 -5.99 -10.58
CA PRO A 59 -1.65 -4.54 -10.58
C PRO A 59 -2.94 -3.77 -10.25
N GLU A 60 -4.06 -4.19 -10.83
CA GLU A 60 -5.37 -3.57 -10.63
C GLU A 60 -5.95 -3.89 -9.24
N GLY A 61 -5.67 -5.08 -8.72
CA GLY A 61 -6.12 -5.51 -7.40
C GLY A 61 -5.55 -4.66 -6.26
N GLU A 62 -4.31 -4.17 -6.40
CA GLU A 62 -3.69 -3.24 -5.44
C GLU A 62 -4.53 -1.96 -5.30
N ILE A 63 -4.91 -1.37 -6.43
CA ILE A 63 -5.70 -0.13 -6.51
C ILE A 63 -7.11 -0.37 -5.99
N GLN A 64 -7.73 -1.50 -6.36
CA GLN A 64 -9.08 -1.85 -5.94
C GLN A 64 -9.18 -2.02 -4.42
N CYS A 65 -8.21 -2.70 -3.80
CA CYS A 65 -8.17 -2.86 -2.35
C CYS A 65 -8.10 -1.50 -1.64
N TYR A 66 -7.17 -0.64 -2.04
CA TYR A 66 -7.05 0.71 -1.49
C TYR A 66 -8.35 1.51 -1.64
N THR A 67 -8.91 1.52 -2.86
CA THR A 67 -10.14 2.28 -3.18
C THR A 67 -11.33 1.78 -2.36
N GLN A 68 -11.46 0.47 -2.17
CA GLN A 68 -12.55 -0.12 -1.39
C GLN A 68 -12.51 0.36 0.07
N TYR A 69 -11.35 0.26 0.73
CA TYR A 69 -11.23 0.71 2.13
C TYR A 69 -11.38 2.22 2.26
N PHE A 70 -10.85 2.98 1.30
CA PHE A 70 -11.04 4.43 1.24
C PHE A 70 -12.53 4.80 1.17
N GLN A 71 -13.32 4.11 0.34
CA GLN A 71 -14.76 4.36 0.21
C GLN A 71 -15.55 3.96 1.47
N MET A 72 -15.13 2.88 2.14
CA MET A 72 -15.83 2.36 3.33
C MET A 72 -15.55 3.17 4.60
N TYR A 73 -14.29 3.58 4.83
CA TYR A 73 -13.83 4.15 6.10
C TYR A 73 -13.35 5.60 6.01
N GLY A 74 -13.17 6.12 4.79
CA GLY A 74 -12.76 7.50 4.53
C GLY A 74 -11.26 7.74 4.61
N MET A 75 -10.79 8.79 3.92
CA MET A 75 -9.37 9.13 3.75
C MET A 75 -8.59 9.29 5.05
N LEU A 76 -9.23 9.87 6.09
CA LEU A 76 -8.55 10.19 7.35
C LEU A 76 -8.19 8.94 8.17
N ASN A 77 -8.84 7.82 7.88
CA ASN A 77 -8.70 6.58 8.64
C ASN A 77 -7.85 5.53 7.92
N ILE A 78 -7.45 5.77 6.67
CA ILE A 78 -6.67 4.81 5.88
C ILE A 78 -5.23 5.29 5.71
N HIS A 79 -4.28 4.45 6.13
CA HIS A 79 -2.84 4.64 5.99
C HIS A 79 -2.26 3.57 5.06
N THR A 80 -1.18 3.86 4.35
CA THR A 80 -0.58 2.89 3.43
C THR A 80 0.87 3.19 3.08
N ASP A 81 1.66 2.14 2.93
CA ASP A 81 3.00 2.18 2.32
C ASP A 81 2.97 1.93 0.80
N LEU A 82 1.79 1.60 0.26
CA LEU A 82 1.53 1.36 -1.16
C LEU A 82 1.51 2.69 -1.92
N ASN A 83 2.67 3.31 -2.05
CA ASN A 83 2.83 4.59 -2.72
C ASN A 83 3.65 4.44 -3.99
N CYS A 84 3.16 5.08 -5.06
CA CYS A 84 3.87 5.10 -6.31
C CYS A 84 5.03 6.09 -6.24
N TYR A 85 6.28 5.62 -6.28
CA TYR A 85 7.45 6.51 -6.29
C TYR A 85 7.63 7.29 -7.61
N ARG A 86 6.82 7.02 -8.65
CA ARG A 86 6.79 7.80 -9.90
C ARG A 86 5.96 9.08 -9.78
N CYS A 87 4.73 8.97 -9.27
CA CYS A 87 3.76 10.08 -9.21
C CYS A 87 3.39 10.52 -7.78
N GLY A 88 3.79 9.76 -6.76
CA GLY A 88 3.53 10.03 -5.34
C GLY A 88 2.11 9.69 -4.87
N ARG A 89 1.27 9.07 -5.70
CA ARG A 89 -0.11 8.72 -5.32
C ARG A 89 -0.18 7.34 -4.66
N PRO A 90 -1.05 7.16 -3.65
CA PRO A 90 -1.25 5.88 -3.00
C PRO A 90 -2.03 4.88 -3.86
N GLY A 91 -2.06 3.63 -3.42
CA GLY A 91 -2.87 2.55 -3.99
C GLY A 91 -2.22 1.81 -5.17
N HIS A 92 -1.03 2.20 -5.63
CA HIS A 92 -0.33 1.50 -6.69
C HIS A 92 1.19 1.69 -6.63
N TYR A 93 1.93 0.87 -7.37
CA TYR A 93 3.39 0.96 -7.48
C TYR A 93 3.86 1.51 -8.85
N LYS A 94 5.15 1.85 -9.02
CA LYS A 94 5.64 2.47 -10.28
C LYS A 94 5.28 1.65 -11.52
N LYS A 95 5.41 0.33 -11.44
CA LYS A 95 5.13 -0.61 -12.54
C LYS A 95 3.70 -0.48 -13.08
N THR A 96 2.79 0.01 -12.25
CA THR A 96 1.34 0.07 -12.53
C THR A 96 0.84 1.52 -12.65
N CYS A 97 1.77 2.48 -12.65
CA CYS A 97 1.47 3.89 -12.74
C CYS A 97 1.08 4.31 -14.16
N ARG A 98 -0.17 4.74 -14.33
CA ARG A 98 -0.74 5.23 -15.60
C ARG A 98 -0.60 6.75 -15.81
N THR A 99 0.07 7.45 -14.89
CA THR A 99 0.27 8.90 -15.01
C THR A 99 1.38 9.20 -16.02
N ARG A 100 1.12 10.15 -16.94
CA ARG A 100 2.09 10.65 -17.92
C ARG A 100 3.07 11.68 -17.37
N TRP A 101 2.98 11.99 -16.08
CA TRP A 101 3.67 13.09 -15.42
C TRP A 101 4.33 12.60 -14.14
N HIS A 102 5.56 13.05 -13.90
CA HIS A 102 6.19 12.90 -12.58
C HIS A 102 5.64 13.94 -11.59
N ARG A 103 5.88 13.71 -10.29
CA ARG A 103 5.51 14.64 -9.22
C ARG A 103 6.13 16.05 -9.37
N ASN A 104 7.15 16.20 -10.21
CA ASN A 104 7.90 17.44 -10.45
C ASN A 104 7.60 18.08 -11.82
N ASP A 105 6.43 17.82 -12.42
CA ASP A 105 5.93 18.47 -13.66
C ASP A 105 6.76 18.30 -14.94
N PHE A 106 7.74 17.38 -14.97
CA PHE A 106 8.42 17.00 -16.20
C PHE A 106 7.59 15.96 -16.98
N GLU A 107 7.41 16.20 -18.29
CA GLU A 107 6.88 15.21 -19.23
C GLU A 107 7.78 13.98 -19.25
N ILE A 108 7.14 12.83 -19.39
CA ILE A 108 7.83 11.56 -19.50
C ILE A 108 8.15 11.38 -20.98
N GLU A 109 9.44 11.35 -21.32
CA GLU A 109 9.87 10.71 -22.56
C GLU A 109 9.52 9.23 -22.40
N ASP A 110 8.41 8.81 -23.02
CA ASP A 110 8.13 7.39 -23.18
C ASP A 110 9.36 6.83 -23.90
N ASP A 111 10.10 5.93 -23.23
CA ASP A 111 11.13 5.13 -23.88
C ASP A 111 10.45 4.46 -25.07
N VAL A 112 10.68 5.01 -26.26
CA VAL A 112 10.32 4.39 -27.53
C VAL A 112 11.04 3.05 -27.55
N ASP A 113 10.29 1.96 -27.37
CA ASP A 113 10.80 0.61 -27.59
C ASP A 113 11.44 0.56 -28.99
N VAL A 114 12.78 0.55 -29.04
CA VAL A 114 13.59 0.35 -30.26
C VAL A 114 13.79 -1.15 -30.48
#